data_AF-A0A090L352-F1
#
_entry.id   AF-A0A090L352-F1
#
_cell.length_a   1.000
_cell.length_b   1.000
_cell.length_c   1.000
_cell.angle_alpha   90.00
_cell.angle_beta   90.00
_cell.angle_gamma   90.00
#
_symmetry.space_group_name_H-M   'P 1'
#
loop_
_entity.id
_entity.type
_entity.pdbx_description
1 polymer ?
#
loop_
_entity_poly.entity_id
_entity_poly.type
_entity_poly.pdbx_seq_one_letter_code
_entity_poly.pdbx_strand_id
1 'polypeptide(L)'
;MEENANEISLYFKKLSNNLELMERIIYKGNNSFRHLKFFDAFKQTYRQVNRSFIKSKLEETAMMALKQLPDDNNQNLHPRSKSKLELFSKKIEELIDIHMRIKMGPMKRMVKEATMILEVKHHIAFCQVSLGVIGEINKGTSDIINLLKKYQVTINQVIS
;
A
#
# COMPACT_ATOMS: atom_id res chain seq x y z
N MET A 1 1.66 10.52 -20.51
CA MET A 1 2.50 10.37 -19.30
C MET A 1 2.00 11.20 -18.10
N GLU A 2 1.49 12.42 -18.29
CA GLU A 2 0.96 13.24 -17.17
C GLU A 2 -0.24 12.61 -16.46
N GLU A 3 -1.15 11.96 -17.20
CA GLU A 3 -2.30 11.26 -16.62
C GLU A 3 -1.88 10.14 -15.65
N ASN A 4 -0.86 9.34 -16.04
CA ASN A 4 -0.31 8.27 -15.22
C ASN A 4 0.36 8.80 -13.93
N ALA A 5 1.04 9.94 -14.01
CA ALA A 5 1.67 10.57 -12.85
C ALA A 5 0.60 11.12 -11.88
N ASN A 6 -0.42 11.79 -12.40
CA ASN A 6 -1.54 12.31 -11.62
C ASN A 6 -2.32 11.18 -10.93
N GLU A 7 -2.51 10.05 -11.61
CA GLU A 7 -3.19 8.88 -11.03
C GLU A 7 -2.39 8.25 -9.88
N ILE A 8 -1.08 8.06 -10.04
CA ILE A 8 -0.21 7.56 -8.94
C ILE A 8 -0.34 8.48 -7.73
N SER A 9 -0.07 9.77 -7.91
CA SER A 9 -0.07 10.72 -6.79
C SER A 9 -1.42 10.79 -6.08
N LEU A 10 -2.53 10.65 -6.81
CA LEU A 10 -3.85 10.58 -6.21
C LEU A 10 -4.01 9.37 -5.28
N TYR A 11 -3.58 8.17 -5.70
CA TYR A 11 -3.67 6.98 -4.85
C TYR A 11 -2.76 7.05 -3.62
N PHE A 12 -1.53 7.54 -3.77
CA PHE A 12 -0.62 7.71 -2.63
C PHE A 12 -1.12 8.75 -1.64
N LYS A 13 -1.67 9.88 -2.11
CA LYS A 13 -2.31 10.88 -1.25
C LYS A 13 -3.49 10.30 -0.48
N LYS A 14 -4.37 9.54 -1.13
CA LYS A 14 -5.49 8.85 -0.47
C LYS A 14 -5.00 7.88 0.60
N LEU A 15 -3.99 7.05 0.29
CA LEU A 15 -3.41 6.13 1.26
C LEU A 15 -2.76 6.86 2.45
N SER A 16 -2.05 7.96 2.20
CA SER A 16 -1.44 8.79 3.25
C SER A 16 -2.50 9.33 4.21
N ASN A 17 -3.59 9.90 3.69
CA ASN A 17 -4.70 10.40 4.51
C ASN A 17 -5.31 9.30 5.39
N ASN A 18 -5.48 8.10 4.84
CA ASN A 18 -6.00 6.96 5.59
C ASN A 18 -5.01 6.50 6.68
N LEU A 19 -3.71 6.55 6.43
CA LEU A 19 -2.68 6.24 7.42
C LEU A 19 -2.61 7.29 8.54
N GLU A 20 -2.82 8.57 8.24
CA GLU A 20 -2.94 9.62 9.26
C GLU A 20 -4.15 9.37 10.17
N LEU A 21 -5.29 8.99 9.60
CA LEU A 21 -6.47 8.62 10.39
C LEU A 21 -6.16 7.39 11.27
N MET A 22 -5.49 6.39 10.71
CA MET A 22 -5.05 5.21 11.43
C MET A 22 -4.12 5.56 12.60
N GLU A 23 -3.17 6.46 12.39
CA GLU A 23 -2.26 6.96 13.43
C GLU A 23 -3.01 7.69 14.55
N ARG A 24 -4.01 8.51 14.23
CA ARG A 24 -4.86 9.17 15.23
C ARG A 24 -5.64 8.16 16.08
N ILE A 25 -6.14 7.08 15.47
CA ILE A 25 -6.81 5.99 16.19
C ILE A 25 -5.81 5.27 17.10
N ILE A 26 -4.59 5.01 16.61
CA ILE A 26 -3.53 4.41 17.43
C ILE A 26 -3.24 5.30 18.63
N TYR A 27 -3.03 6.59 18.42
CA TYR A 27 -2.73 7.54 19.50
C TYR A 27 -3.85 7.56 20.56
N LYS A 28 -5.11 7.74 20.15
CA LYS A 28 -6.26 7.78 21.06
C LYS A 28 -6.53 6.45 21.75
N GLY A 29 -6.32 5.34 21.05
CA GLY A 29 -6.59 3.99 21.56
C GLY A 29 -5.47 3.41 22.42
N ASN A 30 -4.27 4.01 22.44
CA ASN A 30 -3.09 3.37 23.02
C ASN A 30 -3.25 3.05 24.51
N ASN A 31 -3.79 3.97 25.29
CA ASN A 31 -3.93 3.76 26.74
C ASN A 31 -4.98 2.70 27.08
N SER A 32 -6.07 2.65 26.31
CA SER A 32 -7.19 1.75 26.55
C SER A 32 -6.99 0.34 25.98
N PHE A 33 -6.28 0.22 24.85
CA PHE A 33 -6.29 -1.01 24.06
C PHE A 33 -4.90 -1.60 23.78
N ARG A 34 -3.81 -1.03 24.33
CA ARG A 34 -2.43 -1.52 24.09
C ARG A 34 -2.23 -3.02 24.31
N HIS A 35 -2.99 -3.61 25.22
CA HIS A 35 -2.89 -5.01 25.64
C HIS A 35 -3.75 -5.96 24.78
N LEU A 36 -4.63 -5.41 23.94
CA LEU A 36 -5.53 -6.19 23.12
C LEU A 36 -4.88 -6.59 21.80
N LYS A 37 -5.04 -7.86 21.44
CA LYS A 37 -4.43 -8.46 20.24
C LYS A 37 -4.87 -7.77 18.94
N PHE A 38 -6.16 -7.41 18.83
CA PHE A 38 -6.65 -6.70 17.64
C PHE A 38 -5.92 -5.36 17.44
N PHE A 39 -5.63 -4.64 18.52
CA PHE A 39 -5.01 -3.33 18.47
C PHE A 39 -3.50 -3.43 18.19
N ASP A 40 -2.84 -4.49 18.65
CA ASP A 40 -1.47 -4.78 18.23
C ASP A 40 -1.38 -5.10 16.73
N ALA A 41 -2.30 -5.93 16.21
CA ALA A 41 -2.40 -6.22 14.78
C ALA A 41 -2.71 -4.95 13.95
N PHE A 42 -3.54 -4.04 14.49
CA PHE A 42 -3.80 -2.73 13.90
C PHE A 42 -2.51 -1.89 13.80
N LYS A 43 -1.78 -1.71 14.91
CA LYS A 43 -0.47 -1.01 14.91
C LYS A 43 0.54 -1.65 13.96
N GLN A 44 0.59 -2.98 13.90
CA GLN A 44 1.49 -3.69 12.99
C GLN A 44 1.16 -3.40 11.51
N THR A 45 -0.13 -3.40 11.16
CA THR A 45 -0.57 -3.04 9.81
C THR A 45 -0.12 -1.62 9.45
N TYR A 46 -0.36 -0.64 10.33
CA TYR A 46 0.10 0.74 10.13
C TYR A 46 1.61 0.80 9.85
N ARG A 47 2.43 0.19 10.70
CA ARG A 47 3.89 0.23 10.56
C ARG A 47 4.36 -0.38 9.24
N GLN A 48 3.80 -1.52 8.85
CA GLN A 48 4.20 -2.21 7.63
C GLN A 48 3.77 -1.44 6.38
N VAL A 49 2.52 -0.96 6.34
CA VAL A 49 2.04 -0.15 5.20
C VAL A 49 2.80 1.17 5.10
N ASN A 50 2.96 1.90 6.20
CA ASN A 50 3.70 3.17 6.22
C ASN A 50 5.16 2.97 5.77
N ARG A 51 5.83 1.92 6.26
CA ARG A 51 7.21 1.61 5.85
C ARG A 51 7.31 1.27 4.36
N SER A 52 6.43 0.41 3.85
CA SER A 52 6.57 -0.18 2.51
C SER A 52 6.00 0.68 1.39
N PHE A 53 4.98 1.49 1.66
CA PHE A 53 4.34 2.34 0.64
C PHE A 53 4.80 3.80 0.75
N ILE A 54 4.87 4.38 1.95
CA ILE A 54 5.15 5.81 2.12
C ILE A 54 6.64 6.07 2.32
N LYS A 55 7.24 5.54 3.39
CA LYS A 55 8.65 5.79 3.75
C LYS A 55 9.66 5.21 2.75
N SER A 56 9.24 4.24 1.94
CA SER A 56 10.06 3.65 0.87
C SER A 56 10.22 4.55 -0.36
N LYS A 57 9.55 5.72 -0.39
CA LYS A 57 9.52 6.64 -1.54
C LYS A 57 9.08 5.94 -2.83
N LEU A 58 8.10 5.05 -2.70
CA LEU A 58 7.60 4.24 -3.80
C LEU A 58 6.98 5.10 -4.90
N GLU A 59 6.23 6.14 -4.53
CA GLU A 59 5.67 7.13 -5.46
C GLU A 59 6.76 7.80 -6.32
N GLU A 60 7.78 8.38 -5.66
CA GLU A 60 8.92 9.00 -6.34
C GLU A 60 9.61 8.00 -7.28
N THR A 61 9.84 6.77 -6.81
CA THR A 61 10.47 5.71 -7.61
C THR A 61 9.63 5.39 -8.85
N ALA A 62 8.32 5.23 -8.69
CA ALA A 62 7.41 4.89 -9.76
C ALA A 62 7.34 6.00 -10.81
N MET A 63 7.25 7.26 -10.39
CA MET A 63 7.27 8.39 -11.30
C MET A 63 8.59 8.49 -12.08
N MET A 64 9.73 8.27 -11.42
CA MET A 64 11.03 8.27 -12.09
C MET A 64 11.16 7.14 -13.12
N ALA A 65 10.64 5.95 -12.81
CA ALA A 65 10.65 4.82 -13.72
C ALA A 65 9.75 5.07 -14.94
N LEU A 66 8.53 5.58 -14.74
CA LEU A 66 7.61 5.87 -15.84
C LEU A 66 8.15 6.91 -16.83
N LYS A 67 8.94 7.88 -16.37
CA LYS A 67 9.66 8.84 -17.25
C LYS A 67 10.73 8.20 -18.13
N GLN A 68 11.07 6.92 -17.92
CA GLN A 68 12.01 6.19 -18.77
C GLN A 68 11.30 5.44 -19.90
N LEU A 69 9.97 5.36 -19.89
CA LEU A 69 9.20 4.77 -20.98
C LEU A 69 9.28 5.70 -22.21
N PRO A 70 9.46 5.15 -23.42
CA PRO A 70 9.47 5.95 -24.63
C PRO A 70 8.06 6.45 -24.96
N ASP A 71 7.98 7.62 -25.61
CA ASP A 71 6.71 8.18 -26.09
C ASP A 71 6.14 7.40 -27.29
N ASP A 72 7.01 6.75 -28.06
CA ASP A 72 6.68 5.90 -29.21
C ASP A 72 7.26 4.49 -29.04
N ASN A 73 6.46 3.47 -29.38
CA ASN A 73 6.84 2.05 -29.31
C ASN A 73 8.01 1.65 -30.24
N ASN A 74 8.48 2.55 -31.11
CA ASN A 74 9.53 2.28 -32.11
C ASN A 74 10.89 2.91 -31.80
N GLN A 75 11.09 3.47 -30.59
CA GLN A 75 12.40 4.01 -30.21
C GLN A 75 13.24 2.97 -29.48
N ASN A 76 14.48 2.77 -29.93
CA ASN A 76 15.46 1.95 -29.23
C ASN A 76 15.68 2.48 -27.81
N LEU A 77 15.30 1.69 -26.81
CA LEU A 77 15.45 2.05 -25.42
C LEU A 77 16.93 2.12 -25.04
N HIS A 78 17.38 3.27 -24.54
CA HIS A 78 18.77 3.43 -24.08
C HIS A 78 19.08 2.39 -22.97
N PRO A 79 20.26 1.73 -22.98
CA PRO A 79 20.58 0.65 -22.03
C PRO A 79 20.40 1.04 -20.55
N ARG A 80 20.75 2.28 -20.21
CA ARG A 80 20.54 2.84 -18.85
C ARG A 80 19.06 2.94 -18.47
N SER A 81 18.18 3.28 -19.42
CA SER A 81 16.73 3.33 -19.19
C SER A 81 16.17 1.92 -19.02
N LYS A 82 16.63 0.97 -19.84
CA LYS A 82 16.30 -0.47 -19.71
C LYS A 82 16.60 -1.00 -18.32
N SER A 83 17.83 -0.82 -17.84
CA SER A 83 18.26 -1.29 -16.52
C SER A 83 17.42 -0.68 -15.37
N LYS A 84 17.03 0.59 -15.46
CA LYS A 84 16.16 1.23 -14.45
C LYS A 84 14.76 0.62 -14.44
N LEU A 85 14.20 0.34 -15.62
CA LEU A 85 12.88 -0.25 -15.76
C LEU A 85 12.86 -1.70 -15.26
N GLU A 86 13.89 -2.50 -15.56
CA GLU A 86 14.07 -3.86 -15.02
C GLU A 86 14.12 -3.85 -13.49
N LEU A 87 14.92 -2.95 -12.91
CA LEU A 87 15.03 -2.83 -11.45
C LEU A 87 13.70 -2.40 -10.80
N PHE A 88 12.95 -1.52 -11.46
CA PHE A 88 11.62 -1.15 -11.00
C PHE A 88 10.62 -2.31 -11.12
N SER A 89 10.65 -3.08 -12.21
CA SER A 89 9.82 -4.28 -12.39
C SER A 89 10.04 -5.28 -11.24
N LYS A 90 11.30 -5.57 -10.89
CA LYS A 90 11.62 -6.41 -9.73
C LYS A 90 11.09 -5.84 -8.41
N LYS A 91 11.20 -4.53 -8.21
CA LYS A 91 10.67 -3.86 -7.00
C LYS A 91 9.14 -4.00 -6.89
N ILE A 92 8.42 -4.06 -8.00
CA ILE A 92 6.97 -4.31 -8.02
C ILE A 92 6.67 -5.73 -7.51
N GLU A 93 7.42 -6.74 -7.95
CA GLU A 93 7.27 -8.13 -7.48
C GLU A 93 7.48 -8.25 -5.97
N GLU A 94 8.57 -7.67 -5.46
CA GLU A 94 8.87 -7.64 -4.03
C GLU A 94 7.74 -6.96 -3.23
N LEU A 95 7.16 -5.89 -3.78
CA LEU A 95 6.06 -5.18 -3.15
C LEU A 95 4.75 -5.98 -3.15
N ILE A 96 4.48 -6.76 -4.21
CA ILE A 96 3.33 -7.68 -4.25
C ILE A 96 3.43 -8.70 -3.12
N ASP A 97 4.60 -9.28 -2.88
CA ASP A 97 4.82 -10.23 -1.78
C ASP A 97 4.64 -9.57 -0.41
N ILE A 98 5.15 -8.35 -0.24
CA ILE A 98 4.93 -7.55 0.98
C ILE A 98 3.43 -7.30 1.19
N HIS A 99 2.71 -6.87 0.16
CA HIS A 99 1.28 -6.60 0.23
C HIS A 99 0.49 -7.85 0.65
N MET A 100 0.81 -9.01 0.06
CA MET A 100 0.18 -10.29 0.42
C MET A 100 0.47 -10.68 1.87
N ARG A 101 1.71 -10.50 2.36
CA ARG A 101 2.05 -10.75 3.76
C ARG A 101 1.30 -9.84 4.74
N ILE A 102 1.12 -8.56 4.40
CA ILE A 102 0.34 -7.62 5.23
C ILE A 102 -1.13 -8.07 5.29
N LYS A 103 -1.73 -8.41 4.14
CA LYS A 103 -3.11 -8.89 4.03
C LYS A 103 -3.35 -10.16 4.83
N MET A 104 -2.53 -11.18 4.60
CA MET A 104 -2.70 -12.50 5.19
C MET A 104 -2.23 -12.59 6.64
N GLY A 105 -1.36 -11.66 7.06
CA GLY A 105 -0.84 -11.57 8.41
C GLY A 105 -1.65 -10.59 9.27
N PRO A 106 -1.12 -9.37 9.53
CA PRO A 106 -1.69 -8.46 10.51
C PRO A 106 -3.12 -8.00 10.17
N MET A 107 -3.48 -7.78 8.91
CA MET A 107 -4.86 -7.38 8.56
C MET A 107 -5.87 -8.48 8.88
N LYS A 108 -5.62 -9.72 8.42
CA LYS A 108 -6.48 -10.88 8.71
C LYS A 108 -6.63 -11.11 10.21
N ARG A 109 -5.54 -10.99 10.98
CA ARG A 109 -5.58 -11.09 12.44
C ARG A 109 -6.42 -9.97 13.07
N MET A 110 -6.24 -8.73 12.63
CA MET A 110 -7.02 -7.60 13.13
C MET A 110 -8.52 -7.86 12.94
N VAL A 111 -8.93 -8.27 11.73
CA VAL A 111 -10.35 -8.54 11.43
C VAL A 111 -10.90 -9.65 12.31
N LYS A 112 -10.17 -10.77 12.44
CA LYS A 112 -10.57 -11.90 13.30
C LYS A 112 -10.79 -11.45 14.75
N GLU A 113 -9.78 -10.82 15.34
CA GLU A 113 -9.80 -10.43 16.75
C GLU A 113 -10.83 -9.33 17.03
N ALA A 114 -11.00 -8.36 16.12
CA ALA A 114 -12.01 -7.32 16.26
C ALA A 114 -13.44 -7.89 16.14
N THR A 115 -13.66 -8.88 15.27
CA THR A 115 -14.97 -9.55 15.13
C THR A 115 -15.34 -10.29 16.42
N MET A 116 -14.40 -11.01 17.03
CA MET A 116 -14.64 -11.68 18.32
C MET A 116 -15.00 -10.69 19.44
N ILE A 117 -14.39 -9.50 19.47
CA ILE A 117 -14.73 -8.45 20.45
C ILE A 117 -16.14 -7.88 20.20
N LEU A 118 -16.53 -7.74 18.93
CA LEU A 118 -17.87 -7.28 18.55
C LEU A 118 -18.97 -8.28 18.91
N GLU A 119 -18.71 -9.59 18.79
CA GLU A 119 -19.64 -10.66 19.18
C GLU A 119 -20.01 -10.59 20.66
N VAL A 120 -19.03 -10.28 21.52
CA VAL A 120 -19.24 -10.08 22.97
C VAL A 120 -19.71 -8.66 23.32
N LYS A 121 -20.05 -7.83 22.32
CA LYS A 121 -20.59 -6.47 22.44
C LYS A 121 -19.71 -5.49 23.25
N HIS A 122 -18.40 -5.73 23.31
CA HIS A 122 -17.46 -4.83 23.98
C HIS A 122 -16.89 -3.80 23.00
N HIS A 123 -16.74 -2.54 23.45
CA HIS A 123 -16.03 -1.47 22.70
C HIS A 123 -16.43 -1.35 21.22
N ILE A 124 -17.73 -1.51 20.93
CA ILE A 124 -18.28 -1.66 19.57
C ILE A 124 -17.83 -0.53 18.64
N ALA A 125 -18.02 0.72 19.05
CA ALA A 125 -17.69 1.88 18.22
C ALA A 125 -16.21 1.92 17.83
N PHE A 126 -15.30 1.63 18.77
CA PHE A 126 -13.87 1.64 18.49
C PHE A 126 -13.48 0.52 17.51
N CYS A 127 -14.03 -0.69 17.69
CA CYS A 127 -13.77 -1.82 16.80
C CYS A 127 -14.32 -1.57 15.40
N GLN A 128 -15.53 -1.02 15.27
CA GLN A 128 -16.12 -0.66 13.98
C GLN A 128 -15.32 0.40 13.24
N VAL A 129 -14.91 1.47 13.93
CA VAL A 129 -14.04 2.51 13.35
C VAL A 129 -12.69 1.92 12.90
N SER A 130 -12.08 1.07 13.74
CA SER A 130 -10.81 0.41 13.40
C SER A 130 -10.96 -0.51 12.18
N LEU A 131 -12.06 -1.27 12.09
CA LEU A 131 -12.36 -2.15 10.95
C LEU A 131 -12.59 -1.34 9.67
N GLY A 132 -13.34 -0.24 9.76
CA GLY A 132 -13.57 0.67 8.63
C GLY A 132 -12.24 1.21 8.08
N VAL A 133 -11.35 1.68 8.96
CA VAL A 133 -10.03 2.17 8.53
C VAL A 133 -9.17 1.05 7.93
N ILE A 134 -9.20 -0.16 8.47
CA ILE A 134 -8.50 -1.30 7.84
C ILE A 134 -9.05 -1.60 6.44
N GLY A 135 -10.37 -1.51 6.25
CA GLY A 135 -11.00 -1.63 4.94
C GLY A 135 -10.45 -0.61 3.93
N GLU A 136 -10.36 0.65 4.33
CA GLU A 136 -9.82 1.74 3.51
C GLU A 136 -8.31 1.58 3.22
N ILE A 137 -7.52 1.13 4.19
CA ILE A 137 -6.09 0.82 3.98
C ILE A 137 -5.92 -0.36 3.02
N ASN A 138 -6.74 -1.40 3.18
CA ASN A 138 -6.72 -2.57 2.31
C ASN A 138 -7.05 -2.19 0.86
N LYS A 139 -8.08 -1.36 0.67
CA LYS A 139 -8.44 -0.81 -0.64
C LYS A 139 -7.31 0.03 -1.23
N GLY A 140 -6.82 1.03 -0.49
CA GLY A 140 -5.78 1.93 -0.98
C GLY A 140 -4.48 1.21 -1.36
N THR A 141 -4.04 0.23 -0.57
CA THR A 141 -2.87 -0.59 -0.93
C THR A 141 -3.13 -1.50 -2.13
N SER A 142 -4.34 -2.05 -2.26
CA SER A 142 -4.71 -2.89 -3.42
C SER A 142 -4.77 -2.08 -4.72
N ASP A 143 -5.31 -0.86 -4.68
CA ASP A 143 -5.40 0.03 -5.84
C ASP A 143 -4.00 0.38 -6.36
N ILE A 144 -3.07 0.74 -5.46
CA ILE A 144 -1.66 1.00 -5.81
C ILE A 144 -1.02 -0.25 -6.43
N ILE A 145 -1.20 -1.43 -5.84
CA ILE A 145 -0.63 -2.68 -6.38
C ILE A 145 -1.17 -2.99 -7.77
N ASN A 146 -2.48 -2.82 -7.98
CA ASN A 146 -3.10 -3.06 -9.28
C ASN A 146 -2.57 -2.09 -10.33
N LEU A 147 -2.39 -0.81 -9.97
CA LEU A 147 -1.78 0.18 -10.84
C LEU A 147 -0.33 -0.19 -11.21
N LEU A 148 0.48 -0.56 -10.22
CA LEU A 148 1.86 -0.98 -10.44
C LEU A 148 1.95 -2.21 -11.34
N LYS A 149 1.06 -3.20 -11.18
CA LYS A 149 0.98 -4.36 -12.08
C LYS A 149 0.70 -3.96 -13.53
N LYS A 150 -0.20 -3.00 -13.77
CA LYS A 150 -0.44 -2.47 -15.13
C LYS A 150 0.84 -1.89 -15.71
N TYR A 151 1.57 -1.09 -14.95
CA TYR A 151 2.85 -0.55 -15.39
C TYR A 151 3.91 -1.63 -15.62
N GLN A 152 3.93 -2.68 -14.78
CA GLN A 152 4.83 -3.81 -14.98
C GLN A 152 4.61 -4.49 -16.34
N VAL A 153 3.36 -4.67 -16.76
CA VAL A 153 3.03 -5.21 -18.09
C VAL A 153 3.60 -4.32 -19.19
N THR A 154 3.35 -3.01 -19.13
CA THR A 154 3.89 -2.04 -20.10
C THR A 154 5.42 -2.05 -20.13
N ILE A 155 6.06 -2.09 -18.96
CA ILE A 155 7.51 -2.15 -18.83
C ILE A 155 8.08 -3.40 -19.50
N ASN A 156 7.49 -4.56 -19.23
CA ASN A 156 7.94 -5.83 -19.80
C ASN A 156 7.79 -5.85 -21.32
N GLN A 157 6.73 -5.24 -21.87
CA GLN A 157 6.54 -5.09 -23.31
C GLN A 157 7.61 -4.21 -23.96
N VAL A 158 8.06 -3.16 -23.29
CA VAL A 158 9.08 -2.22 -23.80
C VAL A 158 10.50 -2.77 -23.68
N ILE A 159 10.76 -3.65 -22.71
CA ILE A 159 12.07 -4.27 -22.48
C ILE A 159 12.34 -5.46 -23.41
N SER A 160 11.27 -6.17 -23.80
CA SER A 160 11.30 -7.38 -24.65
C SER A 160 11.67 -7.03 -26.08
#